data_AF-A0AAU4I0U4-F1
#
_entry.id   AF-A0AAU4I0U4-F1
#
_cell.length_a   1.000
_cell.length_b   1.000
_cell.length_c   1.000
_cell.angle_alpha   90.00
_cell.angle_beta   90.00
_cell.angle_gamma   90.00
#
_symmetry.space_group_name_H-M   'P 1'
#
loop_
_entity.id
_entity.type
_entity.pdbx_description
1 polymer ?
#
loop_
_entity_poly.entity_id
_entity_poly.type
_entity_poly.pdbx_seq_one_letter_code
_entity_poly.pdbx_strand_id
1 'polypeptide(L)'
;MQAKETLFADLVQGRAQQFQVPLYQRTYSWTEKQLAQLWSDILDQVDLLETGEKASAHFLGSVVLAPSPQNEATFPRWLVGRILGVLATPDGLRGRQ
;
A
#
# COMPACT_ATOMS: atom_id res chain seq x y z
N MET A 1 -5.62 -5.47 -17.88
CA MET A 1 -5.28 -5.08 -16.48
C MET A 1 -6.50 -4.43 -15.87
N GLN A 2 -6.90 -4.81 -14.66
CA GLN A 2 -8.08 -4.28 -13.99
C GLN A 2 -7.65 -3.62 -12.68
N ALA A 3 -8.11 -2.40 -12.43
CA ALA A 3 -7.88 -1.67 -11.19
C ALA A 3 -9.19 -1.67 -10.39
N LYS A 4 -9.08 -1.90 -9.08
CA LYS A 4 -10.22 -1.89 -8.15
C LYS A 4 -9.80 -1.14 -6.89
N GLU A 5 -10.64 -0.21 -6.46
CA GLU A 5 -10.52 0.42 -5.15
C GLU A 5 -11.02 -0.55 -4.07
N THR A 6 -10.27 -0.64 -2.97
CA THR A 6 -10.61 -1.51 -1.83
C THR A 6 -10.08 -0.87 -0.56
N LEU A 7 -10.72 -1.18 0.58
CA LEU A 7 -10.18 -0.77 1.87
C LEU A 7 -8.94 -1.59 2.20
N PHE A 8 -8.00 -0.97 2.91
CA PHE A 8 -6.80 -1.67 3.40
C PHE A 8 -7.15 -2.85 4.30
N ALA A 9 -8.19 -2.69 5.14
CA ALA A 9 -8.70 -3.77 5.98
C ALA A 9 -9.14 -4.99 5.15
N ASP A 10 -9.86 -4.79 4.04
CA ASP A 10 -10.26 -5.89 3.16
C ASP A 10 -9.07 -6.59 2.50
N LEU A 11 -7.99 -5.84 2.24
CA LEU A 11 -6.76 -6.39 1.67
C LEU A 11 -6.00 -7.27 2.66
N VAL A 12 -5.87 -6.83 3.92
CA VAL A 12 -5.07 -7.51 4.95
C VAL A 12 -5.86 -8.57 5.72
N GLN A 13 -7.16 -8.36 5.93
CA GLN A 13 -8.05 -9.26 6.68
C GLN A 13 -8.83 -10.21 5.75
N GLY A 14 -8.79 -10.00 4.43
CA GLY A 14 -9.56 -10.75 3.46
C GLY A 14 -9.18 -12.24 3.36
N ARG A 15 -10.20 -13.12 3.32
CA ARG A 15 -10.22 -14.57 3.00
C ARG A 15 -8.87 -15.24 2.73
N ALA A 16 -8.18 -15.79 3.72
CA ALA A 16 -7.11 -16.81 3.54
C ALA A 16 -6.24 -16.67 2.26
N GLN A 17 -5.73 -15.46 1.98
CA GLN A 17 -4.85 -15.18 0.84
C GLN A 17 -3.44 -14.96 1.37
N GLN A 18 -2.43 -15.29 0.56
CA GLN A 18 -1.05 -15.02 0.89
C GLN A 18 -0.44 -14.03 -0.10
N PHE A 19 0.24 -13.02 0.44
CA PHE A 19 0.97 -12.04 -0.34
C PHE A 19 2.46 -12.36 -0.30
N GLN A 20 3.07 -12.53 -1.48
CA GLN A 20 4.47 -12.89 -1.61
C GLN A 20 5.23 -11.78 -2.34
N VAL A 21 6.29 -11.30 -1.71
CA VAL A 21 7.22 -10.32 -2.29
C VAL A 21 8.30 -11.09 -3.06
N PRO A 22 8.45 -10.88 -4.39
CA PRO A 22 9.48 -11.57 -5.16
C PRO A 22 10.90 -11.11 -4.80
N LEU A 23 11.86 -12.05 -4.80
CA LEU A 23 13.27 -11.78 -4.45
C LEU A 23 13.96 -10.78 -5.39
N TYR A 24 13.46 -10.62 -6.62
CA TYR A 24 13.99 -9.68 -7.61
C TYR A 24 13.44 -8.25 -7.45
N GLN A 25 12.57 -8.00 -6.47
CA GLN A 25 12.10 -6.66 -6.16
C GLN A 25 13.14 -5.89 -5.35
N ARG A 26 13.27 -4.58 -5.60
CA ARG A 26 14.12 -3.72 -4.77
C ARG A 26 13.61 -3.74 -3.33
N THR A 27 14.52 -3.77 -2.37
CA THR A 27 14.18 -3.55 -0.97
C THR A 27 13.52 -2.18 -0.85
N TYR A 28 12.26 -2.15 -0.43
CA TYR A 28 11.62 -0.92 -0.02
C TYR A 28 12.15 -0.57 1.37
N SER A 29 13.00 0.45 1.41
CA SER A 29 13.50 0.99 2.67
C SER A 29 12.73 2.25 2.99
N TRP A 30 11.73 2.11 3.87
CA TRP A 30 11.14 3.28 4.50
C TRP A 30 12.12 3.85 5.51
N THR A 31 12.25 5.18 5.50
CA THR A 31 12.98 5.93 6.51
C THR A 31 12.07 6.24 7.69
N GLU A 32 12.66 6.56 8.83
CA GLU A 32 11.90 7.00 10.02
C GLU A 32 10.99 8.19 9.71
N LYS A 33 11.42 9.12 8.85
CA LYS A 33 10.60 10.26 8.41
C LYS A 33 9.32 9.79 7.69
N GLN A 34 9.42 8.77 6.84
CA GLN A 34 8.27 8.24 6.10
C GLN A 34 7.32 7.47 7.01
N LEU A 35 7.86 6.75 7.99
CA LEU A 35 7.05 6.10 9.04
C LEU A 35 6.32 7.12 9.91
N ALA A 36 7.00 8.20 10.29
CA ALA A 36 6.39 9.29 11.06
C ALA A 36 5.28 10.00 10.28
N GLN A 37 5.48 10.22 8.97
CA GLN A 37 4.43 10.78 8.12
C GLN A 37 3.20 9.88 8.07
N LEU A 38 3.38 8.58 7.78
CA LEU A 38 2.27 7.63 7.77
C LEU A 38 1.51 7.65 9.10
N TRP A 39 2.24 7.69 10.22
CA TRP A 39 1.63 7.71 11.54
C TRP A 39 0.80 8.99 11.77
N SER A 40 1.34 10.15 11.38
CA SER A 40 0.60 11.43 11.42
C SER A 40 -0.67 11.37 10.59
N ASP A 41 -0.58 10.85 9.36
CA ASP A 41 -1.73 10.76 8.44
C ASP A 41 -2.84 9.86 9.03
N ILE A 42 -2.47 8.79 9.75
CA ILE A 42 -3.44 7.93 10.45
C ILE A 42 -4.12 8.68 11.61
N LEU A 43 -3.35 9.42 12.43
CA LEU A 43 -3.89 10.19 13.54
C LEU A 43 -4.86 11.28 13.06
N ASP A 44 -4.48 12.02 12.02
CA ASP A 44 -5.33 13.05 11.42
C ASP A 44 -6.67 12.46 10.92
N GLN A 45 -6.66 11.24 10.37
CA GLN A 45 -7.89 10.55 9.98
C GLN A 45 -8.76 10.14 11.16
N VAL A 46 -8.16 9.73 12.28
CA VAL A 46 -8.91 9.40 13.50
C VAL A 46 -9.57 10.66 14.07
N ASP A 47 -8.84 11.77 14.15
CA ASP A 47 -9.37 13.04 14.65
C ASP A 47 -10.54 13.57 13.80
N LEU A 48 -10.46 13.41 12.47
CA LEU A 48 -11.56 13.75 11.54
C LEU A 48 -12.81 12.88 11.76
N LEU A 49 -12.64 11.60 12.11
CA LEU A 49 -13.76 10.71 12.43
C LEU A 49 -14.44 11.12 13.74
N GLU A 50 -13.67 11.54 14.74
CA GLU A 50 -14.19 11.95 16.06
C GLU A 50 -14.94 13.28 16.01
N THR A 51 -14.51 14.21 15.16
CA THR A 51 -15.15 15.53 15.00
C THR A 51 -16.43 15.50 14.16
N GLY A 52 -16.77 14.34 13.58
CA GLY A 52 -18.01 14.15 12.81
C GLY A 52 -18.01 14.83 11.44
N GLU A 53 -16.86 15.36 11.00
CA GLU A 53 -16.66 15.70 9.60
C GLU A 53 -16.72 14.42 8.76
N LYS A 54 -17.21 14.52 7.51
CA LYS A 54 -17.16 13.38 6.59
C LYS A 54 -15.70 13.03 6.35
N ALA A 55 -15.16 12.08 7.11
CA ALA A 55 -13.86 11.49 6.89
C ALA A 55 -13.88 10.87 5.49
N SER A 56 -13.35 11.58 4.50
CA SER A 56 -13.10 11.04 3.18
C SER A 56 -12.02 9.97 3.33
N ALA A 57 -12.27 8.77 2.83
CA ALA A 57 -11.28 7.69 2.86
C ALA A 57 -9.91 8.19 2.38
N HIS A 58 -8.88 8.06 3.23
CA HIS A 58 -7.53 8.47 2.88
C HIS A 58 -6.92 7.50 1.87
N PHE A 59 -6.40 8.02 0.76
CA PHE A 59 -5.78 7.21 -0.26
C PHE A 59 -4.33 6.84 0.13
N LEU A 60 -4.11 5.60 0.56
CA LEU A 60 -2.79 5.09 0.93
C LEU A 60 -1.88 4.76 -0.27
N GLY A 61 -2.45 4.63 -1.47
CA GLY A 61 -1.71 4.25 -2.66
C GLY A 61 -2.34 3.10 -3.46
N SER A 62 -1.63 2.70 -4.50
CA SER A 62 -1.96 1.56 -5.37
C SER A 62 -0.99 0.40 -5.14
N VAL A 63 -1.49 -0.82 -5.24
CA VAL A 63 -0.66 -2.03 -5.24
C VAL A 63 -0.95 -2.84 -6.49
N VAL A 64 0.09 -3.36 -7.13
CA VAL A 64 -0.05 -4.29 -8.26
C VAL A 64 0.02 -5.71 -7.73
N LEU A 65 -1.03 -6.50 -7.98
CA LEU A 65 -1.09 -7.91 -7.61
C LEU A 65 -1.12 -8.78 -8.86
N ALA A 66 -0.35 -9.86 -8.86
CA ALA A 66 -0.37 -10.87 -9.91
C ALA A 66 -0.55 -12.27 -9.29
N PRO A 67 -1.24 -13.21 -9.96
CA PRO A 67 -1.35 -14.57 -9.46
C PRO A 67 0.03 -15.23 -9.40
N SER A 68 0.33 -15.92 -8.29
CA SER A 68 1.57 -16.68 -8.17
C SER A 68 1.53 -17.93 -9.06
N PRO A 69 2.64 -18.27 -9.76
CA PRO A 69 2.72 -19.49 -10.56
C PRO A 69 2.65 -20.77 -9.70
N GLN A 70 2.94 -20.68 -8.39
CA GLN A 70 2.85 -21.79 -7.45
C GLN A 70 1.50 -21.81 -6.72
N ASN A 71 0.39 -21.56 -7.40
CA ASN A 71 -0.91 -21.53 -6.72
C ASN A 71 -1.30 -22.95 -6.27
N GLU A 72 -1.04 -23.29 -5.01
CA GLU A 72 -1.51 -24.54 -4.39
C GLU A 72 -2.99 -24.40 -4.04
N ALA A 73 -3.75 -25.49 -4.18
CA ALA A 73 -5.21 -25.46 -4.16
C ALA A 73 -5.85 -24.95 -2.85
N THR A 74 -5.09 -24.87 -1.75
CA THR A 74 -5.63 -24.56 -0.42
C THR A 74 -5.75 -23.05 -0.15
N PHE A 75 -4.82 -22.23 -0.65
CA PHE A 75 -4.84 -20.77 -0.41
C PHE A 75 -4.34 -20.00 -1.64
N PRO A 76 -5.12 -19.04 -2.17
CA PRO A 76 -4.67 -18.22 -3.29
C PRO A 76 -3.43 -17.40 -2.91
N ARG A 77 -2.36 -17.53 -3.70
CA ARG A 77 -1.10 -16.78 -3.57
C ARG A 77 -1.04 -15.64 -4.59
N TRP A 78 -0.79 -14.44 -4.10
CA TRP A 78 -0.60 -13.23 -4.89
C TRP A 78 0.83 -12.73 -4.79
N LEU A 79 1.48 -12.55 -5.93
CA LEU A 79 2.73 -11.81 -6.01
C LEU A 79 2.43 -10.32 -5.87
N VAL A 80 3.05 -9.69 -4.87
CA VAL A 80 3.02 -8.25 -4.70
C VAL A 80 4.08 -7.65 -5.60
N GLY A 81 3.63 -6.91 -6.61
CA GLY A 81 4.46 -6.13 -7.49
C GLY A 81 4.80 -4.77 -6.89
N ARG A 82 4.96 -3.75 -7.75
CA ARG A 82 5.26 -2.39 -7.30
C ARG A 82 4.07 -1.83 -6.50
N ILE A 83 4.30 -1.45 -5.25
CA ILE A 83 3.41 -0.58 -4.51
C ILE A 83 3.66 0.83 -5.05
N LEU A 84 2.68 1.38 -5.77
CA LEU A 84 2.64 2.75 -6.26
C LEU A 84 1.84 3.57 -5.25
N GLY A 85 2.45 3.87 -4.10
CA GLY A 85 1.88 4.72 -3.05
C GLY A 85 2.67 6.02 -2.89
N VAL A 86 1.94 7.12 -2.81
CA VAL A 86 2.42 8.51 -2.86
C VAL A 86 3.31 8.83 -1.66
N LEU A 87 4.59 9.10 -1.93
CA LEU A 87 5.31 10.16 -1.24
C LEU A 87 5.36 11.33 -2.21
N ALA A 88 4.42 12.26 -2.06
CA ALA A 88 4.68 13.63 -2.43
C ALA A 88 5.79 14.12 -1.48
N THR A 89 7.03 14.07 -1.94
CA THR A 89 8.05 15.00 -1.48
C THR A 89 8.55 15.72 -2.73
N PRO A 90 8.34 17.03 -2.86
CA PRO A 90 8.84 17.80 -3.98
C PRO A 90 10.32 18.12 -3.73
N ASP A 91 11.19 17.13 -3.77
CA ASP A 91 12.63 17.40 -3.79
C ASP A 91 13.37 16.23 -4.43
N GLY A 92 13.87 16.45 -5.65
CA GLY A 92 14.62 15.44 -6.38
C GLY A 92 14.57 15.50 -7.90
N LEU A 93 14.00 16.54 -8.53
CA LEU A 93 14.39 16.91 -9.89
C LEU A 93 15.72 17.67 -9.84
N ARG A 94 16.81 16.95 -9.57
CA ARG A 94 18.15 17.35 -10.01
C ARG A 94 18.94 16.12 -10.44
N GLY A 95 19.09 16.02 -11.76
CA GLY A 95 20.26 15.44 -12.40
C GLY A 95 20.29 13.93 -12.46
N ARG A 96 19.81 13.39 -13.59
CA ARG A 96 20.71 12.65 -14.48
C ARG A 96 20.34 12.94 -15.92
N GLN A 97 21.35 13.42 -16.64
CA GLN A 97 21.44 13.32 -18.09
C GLN A 97 21.47 11.85 -18.53
#